data_AF-A0A366KSN7-F1
#
_entry.id   AF-A0A366KSN7-F1
#
_cell.length_a   1.000
_cell.length_b   1.000
_cell.length_c   1.000
_cell.angle_alpha   90.00
_cell.angle_beta   90.00
_cell.angle_gamma   90.00
#
_symmetry.space_group_name_H-M   'P 1'
#
loop_
_entity.id
_entity.type
_entity.pdbx_description
1 polymer ?
#
loop_
_entity_poly.entity_id
_entity_poly.type
_entity_poly.pdbx_seq_one_letter_code
_entity_poly.pdbx_strand_id
1 'polypeptide(L)'
;MENSIGIESVRPERLQFDQVTPYISRLKEAFIYNEDLFIKNPHITMEEFDQSKKINTKWGQQYDVEQILEHAIVHILRHRRQIKNALTNRKN
;
A
#
# COMPACT_ATOMS: atom_id res chain seq x y z
N MET A 1 4.67 -2.71 6.57
CA MET A 1 5.97 -3.27 6.20
C MET A 1 7.06 -2.79 7.12
N GLU A 2 7.24 -1.49 7.37
CA GLU A 2 8.26 -1.00 8.32
C GLU A 2 8.25 -1.70 9.69
N ASN A 3 7.09 -1.77 10.36
CA ASN A 3 7.00 -2.46 11.65
C ASN A 3 7.40 -3.95 11.58
N SER A 4 7.21 -4.62 10.43
CA SER A 4 7.61 -6.03 10.28
C SER A 4 9.10 -6.22 10.04
N ILE A 5 9.83 -5.14 9.73
CA ILE A 5 11.28 -5.12 9.64
C ILE A 5 11.93 -4.37 10.82
N GLY A 6 11.17 -4.15 11.90
CA GLY A 6 11.65 -3.53 13.14
C GLY A 6 11.73 -1.99 13.12
N ILE A 7 11.20 -1.35 12.07
CA ILE A 7 11.11 0.11 12.00
C ILE A 7 9.76 0.54 12.59
N GLU A 8 9.78 1.16 13.75
CA GLU A 8 8.57 1.72 14.35
C GLU A 8 8.08 2.92 13.54
N SER A 9 6.89 2.80 12.94
CA SER A 9 6.25 3.92 12.26
C SER A 9 4.82 4.17 12.70
N VAL A 10 4.47 5.46 12.72
CA VAL A 10 3.15 5.94 13.07
C VAL A 10 2.26 5.86 11.84
N ARG A 11 1.08 5.23 12.00
CA ARG A 11 0.08 5.20 10.93
C ARG A 11 -0.40 6.62 10.64
N PRO A 12 -0.34 7.11 9.39
CA PRO A 12 -0.83 8.43 9.05
C PRO A 12 -2.35 8.52 9.25
N GLU A 13 -2.82 9.72 9.59
CA GLU A 13 -4.24 10.03 9.71
C GLU A 13 -4.96 9.97 8.36
N ARG A 14 -6.29 9.83 8.40
CA ARG A 14 -7.12 9.91 7.19
C ARG A 14 -7.25 11.36 6.78
N LEU A 15 -6.97 11.64 5.51
CA LEU A 15 -7.06 12.98 4.94
C LEU A 15 -8.23 13.08 3.96
N GLN A 16 -8.89 14.23 3.95
CA GLN A 16 -9.93 14.58 2.98
C GLN A 16 -9.59 15.94 2.38
N PHE A 17 -9.81 16.09 1.08
CA PHE A 17 -9.52 17.33 0.35
C PHE A 17 -10.69 17.70 -0.54
N ASP A 18 -10.88 19.00 -0.77
CA ASP A 18 -11.95 19.52 -1.62
C ASP A 18 -11.61 19.47 -3.12
N GLN A 19 -10.33 19.23 -3.45
CA GLN A 19 -9.81 19.25 -4.81
C GLN A 19 -9.04 17.97 -5.13
N VAL A 20 -8.96 17.62 -6.42
CA VAL A 20 -8.26 16.40 -6.88
C VAL A 20 -6.74 16.50 -6.76
N THR A 21 -6.17 17.70 -6.91
CA THR A 21 -4.72 17.92 -6.96
C THR A 21 -3.98 17.43 -5.70
N PRO A 22 -4.45 17.73 -4.46
CA PRO A 22 -3.87 17.15 -3.24
C PRO A 22 -3.88 15.62 -3.21
N TYR A 23 -4.95 14.97 -3.69
CA TYR A 23 -4.99 13.50 -3.76
C TYR A 23 -3.91 12.94 -4.70
N ILE A 24 -3.67 13.59 -5.84
CA ILE A 24 -2.60 13.20 -6.78
C ILE A 24 -1.23 13.34 -6.12
N SER A 25 -0.98 14.43 -5.39
CA SER A 25 0.28 14.61 -4.64
C SER A 25 0.49 13.50 -3.61
N ARG A 26 -0.53 13.22 -2.80
CA ARG A 26 -0.46 12.19 -1.75
C ARG A 26 -0.24 10.78 -2.31
N LEU A 27 -0.80 10.48 -3.49
CA LEU A 27 -0.51 9.22 -4.17
C LEU A 27 0.95 9.13 -4.62
N LYS A 28 1.52 10.20 -5.20
CA LYS A 28 2.94 10.23 -5.58
C LYS A 28 3.86 10.06 -4.39
N GLU A 29 3.56 10.76 -3.30
CA GLU A 29 4.30 10.64 -2.04
C GLU A 29 4.24 9.21 -1.48
N ALA A 30 3.09 8.54 -1.57
CA ALA A 30 2.96 7.14 -1.16
C ALA A 30 3.79 6.18 -2.03
N PHE A 31 3.90 6.44 -3.34
CA PHE A 31 4.79 5.68 -4.23
C PHE A 31 6.27 5.89 -3.89
N ILE A 32 6.71 7.14 -3.78
CA ILE A 32 8.10 7.48 -3.43
C ILE A 32 8.49 6.86 -2.10
N TYR A 33 7.62 6.96 -1.09
CA TYR A 33 7.86 6.34 0.21
C TYR A 33 7.98 4.81 0.12
N ASN A 34 7.21 4.16 -0.76
CA ASN A 34 7.34 2.72 -0.99
C ASN A 34 8.67 2.37 -1.68
N GLU A 35 9.10 3.12 -2.69
CA GLU A 35 10.40 2.94 -3.34
C GLU A 35 11.56 3.13 -2.36
N ASP A 36 11.51 4.21 -1.58
CA ASP A 36 12.49 4.55 -0.54
C ASP A 36 12.67 3.41 0.47
N LEU A 37 11.58 2.71 0.84
CA LEU A 37 11.65 1.58 1.76
C LEU A 37 12.58 0.50 1.23
N PHE A 38 12.50 0.14 -0.05
CA PHE A 38 13.34 -0.91 -0.64
C PHE A 38 14.77 -0.43 -0.89
N ILE A 39 14.94 0.83 -1.30
CA ILE A 39 16.28 1.43 -1.48
C ILE A 39 17.04 1.42 -0.15
N LYS A 40 16.38 1.78 0.96
CA LYS A 40 16.99 1.83 2.29
C LYS A 40 17.19 0.46 2.92
N ASN A 41 16.43 -0.55 2.48
CA ASN A 41 16.46 -1.90 3.04
C ASN A 41 16.70 -2.95 1.93
N PRO A 42 17.89 -2.95 1.28
CA PRO A 42 18.16 -3.81 0.12
C PRO A 42 18.18 -5.31 0.45
N HIS A 43 18.29 -5.66 1.73
CA HIS A 43 18.32 -7.04 2.22
C HIS A 43 17.01 -7.47 2.89
N ILE A 44 15.91 -6.74 2.64
CA ILE A 44 14.59 -7.12 3.15
C ILE A 44 14.23 -8.53 2.69
N THR A 45 13.77 -9.37 3.61
CA THR A 45 13.26 -10.71 3.31
C THR A 45 11.94 -10.60 2.56
N MET A 46 11.93 -10.98 1.29
CA MET A 46 10.76 -10.88 0.41
C MET A 46 9.74 -11.99 0.69
N GLU A 47 10.23 -13.24 0.69
CA GLU A 47 9.46 -14.44 1.00
C GLU A 47 9.83 -14.95 2.40
N GLU A 48 8.84 -15.20 3.24
CA GLU A 48 9.04 -15.72 4.60
C GLU A 48 8.17 -16.96 4.82
N PHE A 49 8.78 -18.09 5.18
CA PHE A 49 8.09 -19.36 5.37
C PHE A 49 7.74 -19.61 6.84
N ASP A 50 8.45 -18.98 7.77
CA ASP A 50 8.12 -19.01 9.18
C ASP A 50 6.91 -18.10 9.46
N GLN A 51 5.77 -18.74 9.72
CA GLN A 51 4.52 -18.06 9.95
C GLN A 51 4.56 -17.08 11.14
N SER A 52 5.46 -17.29 12.12
CA SER A 52 5.63 -16.40 13.27
C SER A 52 6.30 -15.07 12.90
N LYS A 53 7.02 -15.01 11.77
CA LYS A 53 7.73 -13.84 11.26
C LYS A 53 6.96 -13.06 10.19
N LYS A 54 5.80 -13.59 9.76
CA LYS A 54 4.95 -12.92 8.76
C LYS A 54 4.27 -11.67 9.30
N ILE A 55 3.91 -10.79 8.37
CA ILE A 55 3.18 -9.56 8.63
C ILE A 55 1.75 -9.88 9.04
N ASN A 56 1.42 -9.56 10.30
CA ASN A 56 0.05 -9.66 10.81
C ASN A 56 -0.78 -8.48 10.34
N THR A 57 -1.85 -8.75 9.60
CA THR A 57 -2.77 -7.71 9.16
C THR A 57 -3.96 -7.58 10.10
N LYS A 58 -4.57 -6.39 10.13
CA LYS A 58 -5.77 -6.14 10.96
C LYS A 58 -7.01 -6.91 10.50
N TRP A 59 -6.99 -7.50 9.30
CA TRP A 59 -8.09 -8.32 8.77
C TRP A 59 -7.84 -9.82 8.92
N GLY A 60 -6.87 -10.23 9.74
CA GLY A 60 -6.68 -11.61 10.20
C GLY A 60 -5.81 -12.49 9.31
N GLN A 61 -5.42 -12.03 8.12
CA GLN A 61 -4.53 -12.76 7.24
C GLN A 61 -3.06 -12.40 7.51
N GLN A 62 -2.17 -13.36 7.35
CA GLN A 62 -0.74 -13.18 7.42
C GLN A 62 -0.12 -13.23 6.03
N TYR A 63 0.87 -12.37 5.79
CA TYR A 63 1.55 -12.23 4.51
C TYR A 63 3.04 -12.03 4.70
N ASP A 64 3.84 -12.43 3.72
CA ASP A 64 5.20 -11.93 3.57
C ASP A 64 5.22 -10.59 2.82
N VAL A 65 6.42 -10.05 2.55
CA VAL A 65 6.59 -8.74 1.91
C VAL A 65 6.14 -8.79 0.46
N GLU A 66 6.47 -9.84 -0.28
CA GLU A 66 6.06 -10.03 -1.67
C GLU A 66 4.52 -10.02 -1.80
N GLN A 67 3.84 -10.82 -1.00
CA GLN A 67 2.38 -10.92 -1.03
C GLN A 67 1.69 -9.59 -0.69
N ILE A 68 2.23 -8.80 0.25
CA ILE A 68 1.69 -7.46 0.55
C ILE A 68 1.89 -6.50 -0.63
N LEU A 69 3.02 -6.57 -1.33
CA LEU A 69 3.26 -5.75 -2.52
C LEU A 69 2.31 -6.11 -3.65
N GLU A 70 2.14 -7.39 -3.94
CA GLU A 70 1.16 -7.86 -4.92
C GLU A 70 -0.24 -7.37 -4.55
N HIS A 71 -0.64 -7.54 -3.27
CA HIS A 71 -1.92 -7.05 -2.75
C HIS A 71 -2.09 -5.55 -2.98
N ALA A 72 -1.06 -4.74 -2.70
CA ALA A 72 -1.09 -3.29 -2.90
C ALA A 72 -1.29 -2.92 -4.38
N ILE A 73 -0.56 -3.58 -5.30
CA ILE A 73 -0.68 -3.36 -6.74
C ILE A 73 -2.09 -3.68 -7.22
N VAL A 74 -2.63 -4.87 -6.88
CA VAL A 74 -3.99 -5.24 -7.30
C VAL A 74 -5.05 -4.32 -6.68
N HIS A 75 -4.83 -3.81 -5.47
CA HIS A 75 -5.73 -2.83 -4.84
C HIS A 75 -5.78 -1.51 -5.62
N ILE A 76 -4.63 -0.98 -6.06
CA ILE A 76 -4.56 0.24 -6.87
C ILE A 76 -5.28 0.04 -8.21
N LEU A 77 -5.01 -1.08 -8.89
CA LEU A 77 -5.67 -1.41 -10.16
C LEU A 77 -7.19 -1.57 -10.00
N ARG A 78 -7.63 -2.20 -8.91
CA ARG A 78 -9.06 -2.33 -8.57
C ARG A 78 -9.71 -0.95 -8.41
N HIS A 79 -9.09 -0.05 -7.65
CA HIS A 79 -9.63 1.30 -7.43
C HIS A 79 -9.63 2.14 -8.70
N ARG A 80 -8.60 2.02 -9.55
CA ARG A 80 -8.60 2.64 -10.88
C ARG A 80 -9.79 2.16 -11.72
N ARG A 81 -10.10 0.85 -11.72
CA ARG A 81 -11.27 0.29 -12.41
C ARG A 81 -12.58 0.83 -11.84
N GLN A 82 -12.69 0.92 -10.51
CA GLN A 82 -13.88 1.47 -9.84
C GLN A 82 -14.13 2.93 -10.24
N ILE A 83 -13.09 3.77 -10.26
CA ILE A 83 -13.20 5.17 -10.72
C ILE A 83 -13.63 5.24 -12.18
N LYS A 84 -13.01 4.44 -13.06
CA LYS A 84 -13.40 4.36 -14.47
C LYS A 84 -14.88 4.00 -14.62
N ASN A 85 -15.35 2.97 -13.91
CA ASN A 85 -16.75 2.55 -13.97
C ASN A 85 -17.69 3.63 -13.44
N ALA A 86 -17.34 4.30 -12.34
CA ALA A 86 -18.14 5.41 -11.81
C ALA A 86 -18.26 6.57 -12.81
N LEU A 87 -17.20 6.87 -13.57
CA LEU A 87 -17.23 7.90 -14.61
C LEU A 87 -18.05 7.48 -15.84
N THR A 88 -17.99 6.20 -16.24
CA THR A 88 -18.82 5.67 -17.33
C THR A 88 -20.30 5.64 -16.96
N ASN A 89 -20.64 5.15 -15.77
CA ASN A 89 -22.03 5.03 -15.32
C ASN A 89 -22.72 6.37 -15.08
N ARG A 90 -21.96 7.48 -14.93
CA ARG A 90 -22.52 8.84 -14.84
C ARG A 90 -22.85 9.46 -16.20
N LYS A 91 -22.38 8.88 -17.30
CA LYS A 91 -22.62 9.36 -18.67
C LYS A 91 -23.84 8.71 -19.33
N ASN A 92 -24.40 7.68 -18.70
CA ASN A 92 -25.65 7.01 -19.08
C ASN A 92 -26.76 7.46 -18.12
#